data_AF-A0A8J2I2C7-F1
#
_entry.id   AF-A0A8J2I2C7-F1
#
_cell.length_a   1.000
_cell.length_b   1.000
_cell.length_c   1.000
_cell.angle_alpha   90.00
_cell.angle_beta   90.00
_cell.angle_gamma   90.00
#
_symmetry.space_group_name_H-M   'P 1'
#
loop_
_entity.id
_entity.type
_entity.pdbx_description
1 polymer ?
#
loop_
_entity_poly.entity_id
_entity_poly.type
_entity_poly.pdbx_seq_one_letter_code
_entity_poly.pdbx_strand_id
1 'polypeptide(L)'
;MSHPTHPATVHFPITTTLLTGGLDAVYFLSKYAPTSSAVASAFKTLDIAINPSIFPVLSYYTTILTLLFSAPAVATGMYEFIPLVKRDGLKSKKAQVGALHAVINDVTVIGAAFNWWTRRSNPGMVPSDTNILISSVIALPATMFAAYLGGSLVYVYGMGFRGGQAKAKKAQ
;
A
#
# COMPACT_ATOMS: atom_id res chain seq x y z
N MET A 1 -11.25 18.09 -19.74
CA MET A 1 -11.17 16.63 -19.48
C MET A 1 -10.30 16.48 -18.25
N SER A 2 -10.84 16.10 -17.08
CA SER A 2 -9.99 15.85 -15.91
C SER A 2 -9.49 14.40 -15.96
N HIS A 3 -8.19 14.21 -15.74
CA HIS A 3 -7.62 12.89 -15.53
C HIS A 3 -8.21 12.28 -14.24
N PRO A 4 -8.32 10.94 -14.13
CA PRO A 4 -8.72 10.31 -12.87
C PRO A 4 -7.72 10.70 -11.77
N THR A 5 -8.24 11.09 -10.61
CA THR A 5 -7.44 11.57 -9.48
C THR A 5 -6.93 10.42 -8.63
N HIS A 6 -7.68 9.31 -8.59
CA HIS A 6 -7.33 8.16 -7.78
C HIS A 6 -5.96 7.57 -8.16
N PRO A 7 -5.62 7.34 -9.43
CA PRO A 7 -4.29 6.86 -9.81
C PRO A 7 -3.14 7.75 -9.33
N ALA A 8 -3.32 9.06 -9.18
CA ALA A 8 -2.28 9.92 -8.62
C ALA A 8 -2.15 9.74 -7.10
N THR A 9 -3.27 9.69 -6.39
CA THR A 9 -3.29 9.65 -4.91
C THR A 9 -2.89 8.30 -4.32
N VAL A 10 -3.08 7.19 -5.03
CA VAL A 10 -2.74 5.83 -4.52
C VAL A 10 -1.24 5.57 -4.37
N HIS A 11 -0.38 6.29 -5.09
CA HIS A 11 1.06 6.06 -5.02
C HIS A 11 1.65 6.40 -3.64
N PHE A 12 1.05 7.36 -2.94
CA PHE A 12 1.48 7.75 -1.61
C PHE A 12 1.29 6.62 -0.57
N PRO A 13 0.06 6.10 -0.32
CA PRO A 13 -0.12 4.99 0.61
C PRO A 13 0.56 3.70 0.16
N ILE A 14 0.70 3.46 -1.15
CA ILE A 14 1.51 2.32 -1.65
C ILE A 14 2.95 2.46 -1.16
N THR A 15 3.58 3.61 -1.42
CA THR A 15 4.99 3.86 -1.06
C THR A 15 5.20 3.75 0.44
N THR A 16 4.34 4.39 1.24
CA THR A 16 4.50 4.41 2.70
C THR A 16 4.19 3.06 3.34
N THR A 17 3.28 2.24 2.78
CA THR A 17 3.06 0.86 3.25
C THR A 17 4.25 -0.03 2.93
N LEU A 18 4.81 0.08 1.73
CA LEU A 18 6.01 -0.66 1.34
C LEU A 18 7.20 -0.30 2.23
N LEU A 19 7.40 1.00 2.50
CA LEU A 19 8.44 1.45 3.44
C LEU A 19 8.20 0.91 4.86
N THR A 20 6.96 0.96 5.34
CA THR A 20 6.60 0.46 6.68
C THR A 20 6.94 -1.02 6.83
N GLY A 21 6.44 -1.86 5.93
CA GLY A 21 6.72 -3.30 5.95
C GLY A 21 8.18 -3.63 5.71
N GLY A 22 8.86 -2.90 4.80
CA GLY A 22 10.28 -3.10 4.52
C GLY A 22 11.17 -2.78 5.72
N LEU A 23 10.90 -1.67 6.42
CA LEU A 23 11.65 -1.27 7.61
C LEU A 23 11.43 -2.24 8.78
N ASP A 24 10.19 -2.67 9.02
CA ASP A 24 9.89 -3.69 10.04
C ASP A 24 10.53 -5.03 9.69
N ALA A 25 10.54 -5.44 8.42
CA ALA A 25 11.19 -6.66 7.95
C ALA A 25 12.71 -6.62 8.16
N VAL A 26 13.39 -5.54 7.75
CA VAL A 26 14.84 -5.40 7.94
C VAL A 26 15.18 -5.36 9.43
N TYR A 27 14.38 -4.67 10.25
CA TYR A 27 14.55 -4.69 11.71
C TYR A 27 14.49 -6.11 12.26
N PHE A 28 13.44 -6.87 11.91
CA PHE A 28 13.29 -8.26 12.33
C PHE A 28 14.49 -9.12 11.91
N LEU A 29 14.83 -9.07 10.62
CA LEU A 29 15.91 -9.88 10.05
C LEU A 29 17.28 -9.54 10.65
N SER A 30 17.50 -8.28 11.05
CA SER A 30 18.73 -7.86 11.72
C SER A 30 18.90 -8.46 13.13
N LYS A 31 17.79 -8.83 13.78
CA LYS A 31 17.77 -9.38 15.14
C LYS A 31 17.58 -10.90 15.18
N TYR A 32 16.92 -11.45 14.19
CA TYR A 32 16.64 -12.88 14.12
C TYR A 32 17.94 -13.66 13.87
N ALA A 33 18.30 -14.55 14.79
CA ALA A 33 19.63 -15.19 14.83
C ALA A 33 20.03 -15.89 13.50
N PRO A 34 19.11 -16.58 12.79
CA PRO A 34 19.43 -17.18 11.49
C PRO A 34 19.78 -16.18 10.38
N THR A 35 19.36 -14.91 10.48
CA THR A 35 19.50 -13.92 9.39
C THR A 35 20.37 -12.72 9.75
N SER A 36 20.69 -12.50 11.04
CA SER A 36 21.38 -11.31 11.52
C SER A 36 22.78 -11.13 10.91
N SER A 37 23.55 -12.23 10.74
CA SER A 37 24.88 -12.19 10.12
C SER A 37 24.84 -11.82 8.64
N ALA A 38 23.83 -12.29 7.92
CA ALA A 38 23.60 -11.94 6.52
C ALA A 38 23.23 -10.46 6.36
N VAL A 39 22.35 -9.94 7.22
CA VAL A 39 21.99 -8.51 7.22
C VAL A 39 23.20 -7.64 7.55
N ALA A 40 23.98 -7.99 8.57
CA ALA A 40 25.19 -7.26 8.94
C ALA A 40 26.23 -7.26 7.79
N SER A 41 26.40 -8.40 7.11
CA SER A 41 27.29 -8.52 5.96
C SER A 41 26.81 -7.69 4.77
N ALA A 42 25.49 -7.67 4.50
CA ALA A 42 24.91 -6.82 3.47
C ALA A 42 25.10 -5.34 3.77
N PHE A 43 24.89 -4.91 5.01
CA PHE A 43 25.09 -3.51 5.42
C PHE A 43 26.54 -3.09 5.24
N LYS A 44 27.49 -3.95 5.63
CA LYS A 44 28.92 -3.71 5.41
C LYS A 44 29.28 -3.63 3.93
N THR A 45 28.74 -4.54 3.11
CA THR A 45 29.04 -4.60 1.66
C THR A 45 28.49 -3.40 0.91
N LEU A 46 27.32 -2.89 1.32
CA LEU A 46 26.64 -1.74 0.72
C LEU A 46 27.03 -0.40 1.38
N ASP A 47 28.00 -0.41 2.30
CA ASP A 47 28.42 0.77 3.08
C ASP A 47 27.25 1.50 3.79
N ILE A 48 26.28 0.73 4.30
CA ILE A 48 25.12 1.26 5.02
C ILE A 48 25.51 1.46 6.48
N ALA A 49 25.89 2.69 6.83
CA ALA A 49 26.23 3.10 8.19
C ALA A 49 25.00 3.46 9.07
N ILE A 50 23.89 2.74 8.91
CA ILE A 50 22.64 2.97 9.68
C ILE A 50 22.46 1.86 10.71
N ASN A 51 22.30 2.23 11.99
CA ASN A 51 21.99 1.26 13.04
C ASN A 51 20.54 0.75 12.90
N PRO A 52 20.28 -0.57 12.75
CA PRO A 52 18.94 -1.10 12.57
C PRO A 52 17.94 -0.76 13.68
N SER A 53 18.42 -0.35 14.85
CA SER A 53 17.60 0.10 15.97
C SER A 53 16.78 1.37 15.66
N ILE A 54 17.09 2.11 14.59
CA ILE A 54 16.29 3.28 14.15
C ILE A 54 15.09 2.90 13.31
N PHE A 55 15.08 1.72 12.67
CA PHE A 55 14.01 1.30 11.77
C PHE A 55 12.63 1.19 12.44
N PRO A 56 12.48 0.77 13.71
CA PRO A 56 11.20 0.87 14.42
C PRO A 56 10.62 2.29 14.48
N VAL A 57 11.46 3.30 14.68
CA VAL A 57 10.97 4.69 14.72
C VAL A 57 10.54 5.14 13.32
N LEU A 58 11.35 4.84 12.30
CA LEU A 58 11.03 5.19 10.91
C LEU A 58 9.76 4.49 10.42
N SER A 59 9.64 3.18 10.64
CA SER A 59 8.46 2.38 10.27
C SER A 59 7.19 2.88 10.96
N TYR A 60 7.29 3.33 12.21
CA TYR A 60 6.16 3.91 12.93
C TYR A 60 5.68 5.22 12.28
N TYR A 61 6.60 6.12 11.90
CA TYR A 61 6.21 7.35 11.22
C TYR A 61 5.71 7.10 9.78
N THR A 62 6.26 6.14 9.06
CA THR A 62 5.70 5.75 7.76
C THR A 62 4.35 5.06 7.90
N THR A 63 4.06 4.39 9.03
CA THR A 63 2.72 3.87 9.34
C THR A 63 1.72 5.03 9.48
N ILE A 64 2.10 6.10 10.18
CA ILE A 64 1.25 7.31 10.28
C ILE A 64 1.01 7.92 8.90
N LEU A 65 2.06 8.05 8.07
CA LEU A 65 1.91 8.56 6.70
C LEU A 65 1.02 7.65 5.84
N THR A 66 1.10 6.33 6.02
CA THR A 66 0.19 5.36 5.39
C THR A 66 -1.26 5.70 5.71
N LEU A 67 -1.59 5.91 6.98
CA LEU A 67 -2.95 6.27 7.40
C LEU A 67 -3.38 7.62 6.83
N LEU A 68 -2.52 8.64 6.91
CA LEU A 68 -2.82 9.98 6.40
C LEU A 68 -3.08 9.99 4.88
N PHE A 69 -2.25 9.30 4.10
CA PHE A 69 -2.39 9.27 2.64
C PHE A 69 -3.44 8.26 2.16
N SER A 70 -3.85 7.30 3.00
CA SER A 70 -4.95 6.40 2.67
C SER A 70 -6.29 7.13 2.61
N ALA A 71 -6.51 8.16 3.44
CA ALA A 71 -7.75 8.93 3.43
C ALA A 71 -8.09 9.56 2.05
N PRO A 72 -7.22 10.36 1.40
CA PRO A 72 -7.50 10.88 0.07
C PRO A 72 -7.55 9.80 -1.01
N ALA A 73 -6.75 8.73 -0.90
CA ALA A 73 -6.77 7.63 -1.85
C ALA A 73 -8.10 6.86 -1.83
N VAL A 74 -8.63 6.56 -0.64
CA VAL A 74 -9.94 5.92 -0.46
C VAL A 74 -11.05 6.83 -0.98
N ALA A 75 -11.04 8.12 -0.60
CA ALA A 75 -12.07 9.07 -1.01
C ALA A 75 -12.17 9.20 -2.55
N THR A 76 -11.02 9.37 -3.21
CA THR A 76 -10.98 9.46 -4.68
C THR A 76 -11.33 8.13 -5.35
N GLY A 77 -10.91 6.99 -4.78
CA GLY A 77 -11.26 5.67 -5.29
C GLY A 77 -12.76 5.38 -5.22
N MET A 78 -13.40 5.71 -4.08
CA MET A 78 -14.85 5.61 -3.92
C MET A 78 -15.60 6.49 -4.92
N TYR A 79 -15.13 7.73 -5.11
CA TYR A 79 -15.73 8.67 -6.07
C TYR A 79 -15.72 8.12 -7.50
N GLU A 80 -14.64 7.46 -7.91
CA GLU A 80 -14.52 6.85 -9.23
C GLU A 80 -15.26 5.49 -9.34
N PHE A 81 -15.37 4.75 -8.24
CA PHE A 81 -15.99 3.41 -8.19
C PHE A 81 -17.52 3.44 -8.17
N ILE A 82 -18.14 4.36 -7.42
CA ILE A 82 -19.61 4.43 -7.30
C ILE A 82 -20.30 4.56 -8.68
N PRO A 83 -19.88 5.47 -9.58
CA PRO A 83 -20.49 5.58 -10.91
C PRO A 83 -20.28 4.34 -11.78
N LEU A 84 -19.19 3.60 -11.59
CA LEU A 84 -18.98 2.33 -12.27
C LEU A 84 -20.03 1.31 -11.82
N VAL A 85 -20.21 1.14 -10.51
CA VAL A 85 -21.17 0.20 -9.95
C VAL A 85 -22.60 0.55 -10.36
N LYS A 86 -22.96 1.84 -10.35
CA LYS A 86 -24.29 2.29 -10.79
C LYS A 86 -24.56 2.00 -12.26
N ARG A 87 -23.53 2.06 -13.12
CA ARG A 87 -23.66 1.85 -14.57
C ARG A 87 -23.62 0.38 -14.97
N ASP A 88 -22.67 -0.37 -14.43
CA ASP A 88 -22.33 -1.72 -14.90
C ASP A 88 -22.77 -2.82 -13.91
N GLY A 89 -23.21 -2.44 -12.70
CA GLY A 89 -23.53 -3.35 -11.61
C GLY A 89 -22.30 -4.05 -11.01
N LEU A 90 -22.44 -4.56 -9.78
CA LEU A 90 -21.38 -5.33 -9.09
C LEU A 90 -21.06 -6.69 -9.75
N LYS A 91 -21.92 -7.17 -10.67
CA LYS A 91 -21.68 -8.43 -11.39
C LYS A 91 -20.66 -8.29 -12.53
N SER A 92 -20.37 -7.07 -12.97
CA SER A 92 -19.36 -6.86 -14.01
C SER A 92 -17.95 -7.20 -13.48
N LYS A 93 -17.13 -7.87 -14.30
CA LYS A 93 -15.74 -8.23 -13.91
C LYS A 93 -14.93 -7.00 -13.47
N LYS A 94 -15.12 -5.87 -14.15
CA LYS A 94 -14.50 -4.59 -13.78
C LYS A 94 -14.90 -4.12 -12.38
N ALA A 95 -16.19 -4.19 -12.04
CA ALA A 95 -16.65 -3.82 -10.70
C ALA A 95 -16.19 -4.81 -9.63
N GLN A 96 -16.13 -6.11 -9.94
CA GLN A 96 -15.60 -7.12 -9.02
C GLN A 96 -14.12 -6.91 -8.70
N VAL A 97 -13.30 -6.62 -9.73
CA VAL A 97 -11.87 -6.29 -9.53
C VAL A 97 -11.72 -5.00 -8.73
N GLY A 98 -12.56 -3.99 -8.98
CA GLY A 98 -12.58 -2.75 -8.20
C GLY A 98 -12.94 -2.95 -6.74
N ALA A 99 -13.96 -3.77 -6.46
CA ALA A 99 -14.34 -4.13 -5.10
C ALA A 99 -13.23 -4.92 -4.39
N LEU A 100 -12.62 -5.91 -5.06
CA LEU A 100 -11.52 -6.68 -4.50
C LEU A 100 -10.31 -5.80 -4.20
N HIS A 101 -9.95 -4.90 -5.12
CA HIS A 101 -8.90 -3.90 -4.91
C HIS A 101 -9.17 -3.04 -3.67
N ALA A 102 -10.39 -2.54 -3.50
CA ALA A 102 -10.77 -1.75 -2.33
C ALA A 102 -10.66 -2.57 -1.03
N VAL A 103 -11.25 -3.77 -0.98
CA VAL A 103 -11.24 -4.63 0.22
C VAL A 103 -9.81 -4.98 0.65
N ILE A 104 -8.92 -5.31 -0.29
CA ILE A 104 -7.53 -5.63 0.05
C ILE A 104 -6.84 -4.40 0.64
N ASN A 105 -7.03 -3.21 0.06
CA ASN A 105 -6.48 -1.98 0.63
C ASN A 105 -7.05 -1.70 2.03
N ASP A 106 -8.35 -1.91 2.26
CA ASP A 106 -8.97 -1.70 3.57
C ASP A 106 -8.30 -2.58 4.65
N VAL A 107 -7.97 -3.84 4.34
CA VAL A 107 -7.20 -4.71 5.24
C VAL A 107 -5.83 -4.10 5.58
N THR A 108 -5.14 -3.54 4.60
CA THR A 108 -3.82 -2.90 4.83
C THR A 108 -3.94 -1.64 5.69
N VAL A 109 -4.98 -0.83 5.48
CA VAL A 109 -5.24 0.39 6.27
C VAL A 109 -5.60 0.04 7.71
N ILE A 110 -6.45 -0.97 7.91
CA ILE A 110 -6.79 -1.48 9.26
C ILE A 110 -5.54 -2.03 9.95
N GLY A 111 -4.70 -2.78 9.24
CA GLY A 111 -3.42 -3.27 9.76
C GLY A 111 -2.48 -2.13 10.17
N ALA A 112 -2.37 -1.08 9.36
CA ALA A 112 -1.62 0.12 9.69
C ALA A 112 -2.19 0.83 10.94
N ALA A 113 -3.52 0.91 11.06
CA ALA A 113 -4.17 1.53 12.22
C ALA A 113 -3.89 0.73 13.50
N PHE A 114 -3.94 -0.60 13.42
CA PHE A 114 -3.55 -1.48 14.50
C PHE A 114 -2.08 -1.29 14.91
N ASN A 115 -1.16 -1.26 13.94
CA ASN A 115 0.27 -1.07 14.21
C ASN A 115 0.56 0.31 14.83
N TRP A 116 -0.06 1.37 14.32
CA TRP A 116 0.03 2.69 14.93
C TRP A 116 -0.47 2.68 16.38
N TRP A 117 -1.68 2.15 16.60
CA TRP A 117 -2.31 2.18 17.92
C TRP A 117 -1.55 1.39 18.97
N THR A 118 -1.04 0.21 18.62
CA THR A 118 -0.40 -0.71 19.56
C THR A 118 1.07 -0.36 19.84
N ARG A 119 1.76 0.31 18.91
CA ARG A 119 3.17 0.68 19.09
C ARG A 119 3.38 2.03 19.77
N ARG A 120 2.37 2.93 19.76
CA ARG A 120 2.51 4.34 20.18
C ARG A 120 3.00 4.56 21.62
N SER A 121 2.81 3.58 22.50
CA SER A 121 3.24 3.63 23.91
C SER A 121 4.50 2.82 24.18
N ASN A 122 5.05 2.13 23.16
CA ASN A 122 6.25 1.31 23.33
C ASN A 122 7.49 2.20 23.31
N PRO A 123 8.45 2.02 24.24
CA PRO A 123 9.74 2.69 24.16
C PRO A 123 10.41 2.44 22.80
N GLY A 124 10.82 3.51 22.11
CA GLY A 124 11.40 3.43 20.77
C GLY A 124 10.45 2.94 19.68
N MET A 125 9.13 2.90 19.93
CA MET A 125 8.10 2.42 19.01
C MET A 125 8.37 1.00 18.48
N VAL A 126 9.03 0.18 19.29
CA VAL A 126 9.44 -1.18 18.91
C VAL A 126 8.21 -2.03 18.59
N PRO A 127 8.16 -2.69 17.40
CA PRO A 127 7.07 -3.59 17.06
C PRO A 127 7.17 -4.91 17.82
N SER A 128 6.03 -5.49 18.17
CA SER A 128 5.93 -6.90 18.55
C SER A 128 5.98 -7.81 17.31
N ASP A 129 6.12 -9.12 17.51
CA ASP A 129 6.05 -10.11 16.42
C ASP A 129 4.73 -10.00 15.64
N THR A 130 3.62 -9.75 16.33
CA THR A 130 2.31 -9.51 15.70
C THR A 130 2.34 -8.27 14.81
N ASN A 131 3.00 -7.18 15.25
CA ASN A 131 3.10 -5.98 14.43
C ASN A 131 3.92 -6.22 13.16
N ILE A 132 5.02 -6.97 13.28
CA ILE A 132 5.90 -7.34 12.16
C ILE A 132 5.14 -8.25 11.18
N LEU A 133 4.40 -9.24 11.68
CA LEU A 133 3.54 -10.09 10.84
C LEU A 133 2.55 -9.25 10.04
N ILE A 134 1.87 -8.31 10.71
CA ILE A 134 0.87 -7.44 10.07
C ILE A 134 1.51 -6.53 9.02
N SER A 135 2.62 -5.85 9.32
CA SER A 135 3.23 -4.92 8.36
C SER A 135 3.97 -5.62 7.22
N SER A 136 4.77 -6.63 7.54
CA SER A 136 5.77 -7.20 6.64
C SER A 136 5.24 -8.38 5.84
N VAL A 137 4.41 -9.23 6.46
CA VAL A 137 3.92 -10.47 5.84
C VAL A 137 2.53 -10.29 5.24
N ILE A 138 1.69 -9.45 5.86
CA ILE A 138 0.32 -9.21 5.39
C ILE A 138 0.24 -7.93 4.56
N ALA A 139 0.50 -6.77 5.17
CA ALA A 139 0.20 -5.49 4.54
C ALA A 139 1.06 -5.24 3.30
N LEU A 140 2.38 -5.42 3.37
CA LEU A 140 3.26 -5.19 2.23
C LEU A 140 2.89 -6.04 1.00
N PRO A 141 2.76 -7.39 1.09
CA PRO A 141 2.34 -8.19 -0.06
C PRO A 141 0.92 -7.86 -0.53
N ALA A 142 -0.01 -7.61 0.39
CA ALA A 142 -1.38 -7.21 0.06
C ALA A 142 -1.42 -5.90 -0.73
N THR A 143 -0.62 -4.90 -0.35
CA THR A 143 -0.50 -3.63 -1.09
C THR A 143 0.07 -3.84 -2.48
N MET A 144 1.08 -4.70 -2.65
CA MET A 144 1.62 -5.01 -3.98
C MET A 144 0.57 -5.69 -4.87
N PHE A 145 -0.18 -6.64 -4.32
CA PHE A 145 -1.26 -7.30 -5.06
C PHE A 145 -2.41 -6.33 -5.38
N ALA A 146 -2.78 -5.46 -4.44
CA ALA A 146 -3.76 -4.41 -4.68
C ALA A 146 -3.30 -3.43 -5.77
N ALA A 147 -2.02 -3.05 -5.80
CA ALA A 147 -1.45 -2.21 -6.86
C ALA A 147 -1.55 -2.89 -8.24
N TYR A 148 -1.27 -4.19 -8.32
CA TYR A 148 -1.50 -4.98 -9.53
C TYR A 148 -2.96 -4.93 -10.00
N LEU A 149 -3.92 -5.13 -9.08
CA LEU A 149 -5.35 -5.02 -9.39
C LEU A 149 -5.73 -3.61 -9.87
N GLY A 150 -5.20 -2.57 -9.23
CA GLY A 150 -5.39 -1.18 -9.64
C GLY A 150 -4.86 -0.91 -11.05
N GLY A 151 -3.68 -1.43 -11.37
CA GLY A 151 -3.12 -1.41 -12.72
C GLY A 151 -4.02 -2.12 -13.74
N SER A 152 -4.56 -3.29 -13.39
CA SER A 152 -5.50 -4.02 -14.25
C SER A 152 -6.79 -3.22 -14.53
N LEU A 153 -7.34 -2.52 -13.53
CA LEU A 153 -8.51 -1.64 -13.75
C LEU A 153 -8.25 -0.58 -14.81
N VAL A 154 -7.05 0.00 -14.82
CA VAL A 154 -6.65 1.03 -15.78
C VAL A 154 -6.32 0.42 -17.14
N TYR A 155 -5.37 -0.52 -17.21
CA TYR A 155 -4.79 -1.02 -18.46
C TYR A 155 -5.61 -2.10 -19.15
N VAL A 156 -6.35 -2.94 -18.40
CA VAL A 156 -7.18 -4.02 -18.97
C VAL A 156 -8.62 -3.56 -19.12
N TYR A 157 -9.17 -2.89 -18.10
CA TYR A 157 -10.58 -2.52 -18.09
C TYR A 157 -10.84 -1.05 -18.48
N GLY A 158 -9.82 -0.27 -18.81
CA GLY A 158 -9.96 1.11 -19.28
C GLY A 158 -10.60 2.06 -18.25
N MET A 159 -10.43 1.81 -16.95
CA MET A 159 -10.86 2.75 -15.91
C MET A 159 -10.12 4.09 -16.07
N GLY A 160 -10.84 5.21 -15.99
CA GLY A 160 -10.28 6.55 -16.24
C GLY A 160 -10.29 7.01 -17.70
N PHE A 161 -10.43 6.11 -18.68
CA PHE A 161 -10.39 6.45 -20.12
C PHE A 161 -11.79 6.60 -20.74
N ARG A 162 -12.64 7.48 -20.19
CA ARG A 162 -14.00 7.70 -20.74
C ARG A 162 -14.08 8.66 -21.94
N GLY A 163 -12.98 9.35 -22.31
CA GLY A 163 -12.99 10.37 -23.39
C GLY A 163 -12.25 10.00 -24.68
N GLY A 164 -11.22 9.15 -24.62
CA GLY A 164 -10.35 8.88 -25.77
C GLY A 164 -10.99 8.01 -26.86
N GLN A 165 -11.63 6.90 -26.45
CA GLN A 165 -12.22 5.95 -27.39
C GLN A 165 -13.50 6.49 -28.09
N ALA A 166 -14.28 7.33 -27.41
CA ALA A 166 -15.48 7.94 -28.00
C ALA A 166 -15.13 9.02 -29.06
N LYS A 167 -13.99 9.70 -28.92
CA LYS A 167 -13.47 10.62 -29.94
C LYS A 167 -12.84 9.89 -31.12
N ALA A 168 -12.08 8.82 -30.89
CA ALA A 168 -11.52 8.00 -31.97
C ALA A 168 -12.62 7.42 -32.88
N LYS A 169 -13.75 6.97 -32.29
CA LYS A 169 -14.94 6.52 -33.03
C LYS A 169 -15.74 7.63 -33.73
N LYS A 170 -15.53 8.90 -33.39
CA LYS A 170 -16.17 10.06 -34.06
C LYS A 170 -15.29 10.67 -35.16
N ALA A 171 -14.02 10.28 -35.21
CA ALA A 171 -13.03 10.75 -36.18
C ALA A 171 -12.71 9.70 -37.26
N GLN A 172 -13.34 8.52 -37.17
CA GLN A 172 -13.48 7.53 -38.24
C GLN A 172 -14.90 7.59 -38.78
#